data_AF-S6V7Q3-F1
#
_entry.id   AF-S6V7Q3-F1
#
_cell.length_a   1.000
_cell.length_b   1.000
_cell.length_c   1.000
_cell.angle_alpha   90.00
_cell.angle_beta   90.00
_cell.angle_gamma   90.00
#
_symmetry.space_group_name_H-M   'P 1'
#
loop_
_entity.id
_entity.type
_entity.pdbx_description
1 polymer ?
#
loop_
_entity_poly.entity_id
_entity_poly.type
_entity_poly.pdbx_seq_one_letter_code
_entity_poly.pdbx_strand_id
1 'polypeptide(L)'
;PEFAGRAIARIGFGIVCATVFGIPVGTLISDAFGWRSAFFVLSGLAFAKALLLAVYLPRTAAKKNPVSILNQFGILRSPMMQGHVLLSVLVFSGMFTAYTYLADMLERLAGFDGNLVGWCLMGFGAVGLLGNSLGGRMVDRHPLMASLVFCAFMVV
;
A
#
# COMPACT_ATOMS: atom_id res chain seq x y z
N PRO A 1 7.90 -26.36 -10.39
CA PRO A 1 7.11 -25.10 -10.32
C PRO A 1 5.61 -25.28 -10.03
N GLU A 2 5.16 -26.46 -9.60
CA GLU A 2 3.74 -26.87 -9.64
C GLU A 2 2.86 -26.18 -8.59
N PHE A 3 3.45 -25.59 -7.54
CA PHE A 3 2.71 -24.89 -6.47
C PHE A 3 2.94 -23.38 -6.44
N ALA A 4 3.71 -22.81 -7.39
CA ALA A 4 4.07 -21.40 -7.37
C ALA A 4 2.85 -20.47 -7.43
N GLY A 5 1.89 -20.75 -8.33
CA GLY A 5 0.64 -19.99 -8.42
C GLY A 5 -0.20 -20.08 -7.14
N ARG A 6 -0.23 -21.25 -6.50
CA ARG A 6 -0.96 -21.48 -5.24
C ARG A 6 -0.30 -20.77 -4.06
N ALA A 7 1.03 -20.65 -4.06
CA ALA A 7 1.77 -19.86 -3.09
C ALA A 7 1.50 -18.35 -3.27
N ILE A 8 1.53 -17.85 -4.50
CA ILE A 8 1.20 -16.46 -4.82
C ILE A 8 -0.24 -16.13 -4.40
N ALA A 9 -1.20 -16.99 -4.68
CA ALA A 9 -2.59 -16.81 -4.28
C ALA A 9 -2.75 -16.73 -2.74
N ARG A 10 -2.03 -17.55 -1.98
CA ARG A 10 -2.03 -17.49 -0.50
C ARG A 10 -1.42 -16.20 0.03
N ILE A 11 -0.35 -15.71 -0.58
CA ILE A 11 0.25 -14.42 -0.23
C ILE A 11 -0.75 -13.29 -0.51
N GLY A 12 -1.37 -13.30 -1.69
CA GLY A 12 -2.39 -12.33 -2.06
C GLY A 12 -3.58 -12.33 -1.10
N PHE A 13 -4.09 -13.51 -0.73
CA PHE A 13 -5.16 -13.65 0.26
C PHE A 13 -4.76 -13.04 1.61
N GLY A 14 -3.53 -13.29 2.08
CA GLY A 14 -3.02 -12.69 3.32
C GLY A 14 -2.98 -11.16 3.28
N ILE A 15 -2.60 -10.56 2.15
CA ILE A 15 -2.60 -9.10 1.98
C ILE A 15 -4.03 -8.55 2.07
N VAL A 16 -5.00 -9.19 1.42
CA VAL A 16 -6.41 -8.78 1.48
C VAL A 16 -6.95 -8.85 2.90
N CYS A 17 -6.71 -9.95 3.61
CA CYS A 17 -7.10 -10.09 5.01
C CYS A 17 -6.43 -9.02 5.89
N ALA A 18 -5.15 -8.71 5.67
CA ALA A 18 -4.46 -7.67 6.42
C ALA A 18 -5.09 -6.28 6.21
N THR A 19 -5.48 -5.93 4.99
CA THR A 19 -6.13 -4.64 4.72
C THR A 19 -7.53 -4.56 5.34
N VAL A 20 -8.31 -5.64 5.26
CA VAL A 20 -9.70 -5.67 5.77
C VAL A 20 -9.75 -5.68 7.30
N PHE A 21 -8.92 -6.50 7.94
CA PHE A 21 -8.94 -6.67 9.40
C PHE A 21 -7.93 -5.79 10.14
N GLY A 22 -6.85 -5.39 9.50
CA GLY A 22 -5.75 -4.67 10.15
C GLY A 22 -6.16 -3.30 10.69
N ILE A 23 -6.94 -2.52 9.92
CA ILE A 23 -7.40 -1.20 10.35
C ILE A 23 -8.40 -1.33 11.52
N PRO A 24 -9.50 -2.10 11.43
CA PRO A 24 -10.45 -2.21 12.55
C PRO A 24 -9.82 -2.76 13.84
N VAL A 25 -8.99 -3.80 13.75
CA VAL A 25 -8.31 -4.37 14.91
C VAL A 25 -7.31 -3.37 15.50
N GLY A 26 -6.56 -2.65 14.66
CA GLY A 26 -5.64 -1.61 15.10
C GLY A 26 -6.34 -0.47 15.82
N THR A 27 -7.49 -0.02 15.30
CA THR A 27 -8.33 1.01 15.94
C THR A 27 -8.89 0.53 17.26
N LEU A 28 -9.47 -0.68 17.34
CA LEU A 28 -10.01 -1.23 18.59
C LEU A 28 -8.95 -1.32 19.71
N ILE A 29 -7.74 -1.75 19.38
CA ILE A 29 -6.63 -1.79 20.35
C ILE A 29 -6.22 -0.36 20.74
N SER A 30 -6.15 0.55 19.78
CA SER A 30 -5.76 1.94 20.01
C SER A 30 -6.78 2.70 20.87
N ASP A 31 -8.07 2.45 20.67
CA ASP A 31 -9.15 3.08 21.43
C ASP A 31 -9.23 2.52 22.87
N ALA A 32 -9.08 1.21 23.03
CA ALA A 32 -9.20 0.56 24.34
C ALA A 32 -7.94 0.73 25.21
N PHE A 33 -6.75 0.67 24.61
CA PHE A 33 -5.48 0.59 25.34
C PHE A 33 -4.46 1.66 24.91
N GLY A 34 -4.87 2.60 24.06
CA GLY A 34 -4.01 3.66 23.54
C GLY A 34 -3.17 3.20 22.35
N TRP A 35 -2.82 4.13 21.47
CA TRP A 35 -2.04 3.88 20.25
C TRP A 35 -0.71 3.15 20.50
N ARG A 36 -0.04 3.42 21.64
CA ARG A 36 1.24 2.78 21.99
C ARG A 36 1.12 1.27 22.10
N SER A 37 0.00 0.77 22.65
CA SER A 37 -0.25 -0.65 22.81
C SER A 37 -0.43 -1.35 21.46
N ALA A 38 -1.11 -0.71 20.50
CA ALA A 38 -1.27 -1.21 19.15
C ALA A 38 0.09 -1.40 18.46
N PHE A 39 1.02 -0.45 18.62
CA PHE A 39 2.38 -0.60 18.11
C PHE A 39 3.17 -1.71 18.81
N PHE A 40 3.02 -1.90 20.12
CA PHE A 40 3.66 -3.02 20.84
C PHE A 40 3.15 -4.37 20.33
N VAL A 41 1.83 -4.53 20.16
CA VAL A 41 1.23 -5.74 19.61
C VAL A 41 1.74 -6.00 18.18
N LEU A 42 1.76 -4.96 17.34
CA LEU A 42 2.25 -5.05 15.97
C LEU A 42 3.74 -5.45 15.93
N SER A 43 4.55 -4.85 16.80
CA SER A 43 5.97 -5.17 16.94
C SER A 43 6.18 -6.63 17.38
N GLY A 44 5.42 -7.11 18.36
CA GLY A 44 5.45 -8.50 18.82
C GLY A 44 5.09 -9.48 17.72
N LEU A 45 4.05 -9.20 16.93
CA LEU A 45 3.66 -10.02 15.77
C LEU A 45 4.75 -10.04 14.68
N ALA A 46 5.35 -8.89 14.39
CA ALA A 46 6.46 -8.80 13.43
C ALA A 46 7.68 -9.60 13.89
N PHE A 47 8.01 -9.53 15.18
CA PHE A 47 9.09 -10.31 15.78
C PHE A 47 8.80 -11.81 15.76
N ALA A 48 7.58 -12.23 16.11
CA ALA A 48 7.17 -13.62 16.03
C ALA A 48 7.26 -14.16 14.59
N LYS A 49 6.82 -13.38 13.59
CA LYS A 49 6.98 -13.72 12.17
C LYS A 49 8.46 -13.86 11.80
N ALA A 50 9.31 -12.94 12.23
CA ALA A 50 10.75 -13.00 11.96
C ALA A 50 11.38 -14.28 12.54
N LEU A 51 10.98 -14.66 13.77
CA LEU A 51 11.42 -15.89 14.41
C LEU A 51 10.94 -17.14 13.66
N LEU A 52 9.67 -17.16 13.24
CA LEU A 52 9.13 -18.26 12.42
C LEU A 52 9.90 -18.40 11.11
N LEU A 53 10.21 -17.29 10.44
CA LEU A 53 11.03 -17.34 9.22
C LEU A 53 12.45 -17.84 9.52
N ALA A 54 13.07 -17.41 10.62
CA ALA A 54 14.40 -17.86 11.00
C ALA A 54 14.47 -19.37 11.28
N VAL A 55 13.41 -19.96 11.86
CA VAL A 55 13.36 -21.38 12.23
C VAL A 55 12.88 -22.26 11.08
N TYR A 56 11.82 -21.84 10.36
CA TYR A 56 11.12 -22.70 9.40
C TYR A 56 11.47 -22.46 7.95
N LEU A 57 12.08 -21.32 7.60
CA LEU A 57 12.43 -21.07 6.20
C LEU A 57 13.69 -21.88 5.85
N PRO A 58 13.60 -22.92 5.01
CA PRO A 58 14.77 -23.68 4.61
C PRO A 58 15.72 -22.77 3.85
N ARG A 59 17.03 -22.92 4.09
CA ARG A 59 18.06 -22.24 3.31
C ARG A 59 17.94 -22.70 1.85
N THR A 60 17.32 -21.87 1.02
CA THR A 60 17.33 -22.06 -0.42
C THR A 60 18.74 -21.79 -0.92
N ALA A 61 19.31 -22.74 -1.67
CA ALA A 61 20.59 -22.54 -2.32
C ALA A 61 20.50 -21.27 -3.17
N ALA A 62 21.38 -20.30 -2.90
CA ALA A 62 21.50 -19.13 -3.74
C ALA A 62 21.70 -19.61 -5.19
N LYS A 63 20.97 -19.01 -6.14
CA LYS A 63 21.16 -19.32 -7.57
C LYS A 63 22.67 -19.26 -7.86
N LYS A 64 23.21 -20.32 -8.49
CA LYS A 64 24.65 -20.49 -8.80
C LYS A 64 25.29 -19.28 -9.51
N ASN A 65 24.48 -18.45 -10.16
CA ASN A 65 24.87 -17.15 -10.68
C ASN A 65 24.03 -16.06 -9.98
N PRO A 66 24.50 -15.48 -8.86
CA PRO A 66 23.88 -14.27 -8.33
C PRO A 66 24.03 -13.18 -9.39
N VAL A 67 22.92 -12.57 -9.78
CA VAL A 67 22.97 -11.37 -10.64
C VAL A 67 23.74 -10.32 -9.87
N SER A 68 24.90 -9.91 -10.39
CA SER A 68 25.73 -8.85 -9.78
C SER A 68 24.83 -7.66 -9.44
N ILE A 69 24.96 -7.13 -8.22
CA ILE A 69 24.20 -5.95 -7.77
C ILE A 69 24.43 -4.78 -8.76
N LEU A 70 25.65 -4.67 -9.32
CA LEU A 70 25.99 -3.71 -10.36
C LEU A 70 25.19 -3.90 -11.67
N ASN A 71 24.85 -5.14 -12.03
CA ASN A 71 23.98 -5.41 -13.18
C ASN A 71 22.51 -5.07 -12.90
N GLN A 72 22.07 -5.09 -11.64
CA GLN A 72 20.73 -4.63 -11.26
C GLN A 72 20.61 -3.10 -11.38
N PHE A 73 21.69 -2.35 -11.13
CA PHE A 73 21.74 -0.91 -11.42
C PHE A 73 21.58 -0.59 -12.92
N GLY A 74 21.83 -1.54 -13.82
CA GLY A 74 21.52 -1.39 -15.24
C GLY A 74 20.04 -1.15 -15.51
N ILE A 75 19.15 -1.69 -14.67
CA ILE A 75 17.69 -1.54 -14.80
C ILE A 75 17.27 -0.09 -14.49
N LEU A 76 17.96 0.58 -13.55
CA LEU A 76 17.77 2.01 -13.25
C LEU A 76 18.12 2.95 -14.42
N ARG A 77 18.88 2.48 -15.40
CA ARG A 77 19.22 3.22 -16.62
C ARG A 77 18.18 3.09 -17.72
N SER A 78 17.19 2.21 -17.58
CA SER A 78 16.12 2.06 -18.56
C SER A 78 15.23 3.31 -18.55
N PRO A 79 15.09 4.04 -19.68
CA PRO A 79 14.24 5.23 -19.75
C PRO A 79 12.77 4.91 -19.47
N MET A 80 12.31 3.69 -19.81
CA MET A 80 10.96 3.23 -19.50
C MET A 80 10.75 3.07 -17.98
N MET A 81 11.74 2.51 -17.27
CA MET A 81 11.68 2.41 -15.81
C MET A 81 11.72 3.78 -15.15
N GLN A 82 12.61 4.67 -15.60
CA GLN A 82 12.68 6.03 -15.11
C GLN A 82 11.36 6.78 -15.31
N GLY A 83 10.71 6.61 -16.47
CA GLY A 83 9.38 7.15 -16.74
C GLY A 83 8.32 6.65 -15.75
N HIS A 84 8.27 5.34 -15.49
CA HIS A 84 7.34 4.77 -14.52
C HIS A 84 7.60 5.24 -13.08
N VAL A 85 8.86 5.37 -12.68
CA VAL A 85 9.24 5.88 -11.35
C VAL A 85 8.88 7.35 -11.23
N LEU A 86 9.18 8.17 -12.23
CA LEU A 86 8.84 9.59 -12.22
C LEU A 86 7.33 9.80 -12.17
N LEU A 87 6.57 9.06 -12.98
CA LEU A 87 5.11 9.08 -12.94
C LEU A 87 4.59 8.72 -11.54
N SER A 88 5.13 7.66 -10.95
CA SER A 88 4.76 7.24 -9.60
C SER A 88 5.04 8.34 -8.58
N VAL A 89 6.24 8.95 -8.62
CA VAL A 89 6.60 10.06 -7.73
C VAL A 89 5.62 11.22 -7.88
N LEU A 90 5.32 11.66 -9.10
CA LEU A 90 4.40 12.77 -9.33
C LEU A 90 2.97 12.47 -8.82
N VAL A 91 2.45 11.28 -9.12
CA VAL A 91 1.11 10.85 -8.69
C VAL A 91 1.04 10.76 -7.16
N PHE A 92 1.98 10.07 -6.53
CA PHE A 92 1.99 9.91 -5.08
C PHE A 92 2.24 11.25 -4.37
N SER A 93 3.13 12.11 -4.87
CA SER A 93 3.36 13.43 -4.29
C SER A 93 2.12 14.31 -4.36
N GLY A 94 1.42 14.36 -5.50
CA GLY A 94 0.17 15.12 -5.61
C GLY A 94 -0.91 14.58 -4.67
N MET A 95 -1.09 13.26 -4.65
CA MET A 95 -2.08 12.60 -3.79
C MET A 95 -1.82 12.85 -2.29
N PHE A 96 -0.58 12.61 -1.84
CA PHE A 96 -0.23 12.77 -0.43
C PHE A 96 -0.20 14.23 0.01
N THR A 97 0.18 15.16 -0.86
CA THR A 97 0.14 16.59 -0.54
C THR A 97 -1.32 17.01 -0.30
N ALA A 98 -2.22 16.69 -1.22
CA ALA A 98 -3.65 17.00 -1.06
C ALA A 98 -4.23 16.35 0.21
N TYR A 99 -3.93 15.07 0.45
CA TYR A 99 -4.41 14.36 1.64
C TYR A 99 -3.89 14.95 2.96
N THR A 100 -2.62 15.34 3.02
CA THR A 100 -1.98 15.90 4.23
C THR A 100 -2.65 17.20 4.67
N TYR A 101 -3.05 18.04 3.71
CA TYR A 101 -3.69 19.32 3.99
C TYR A 101 -5.22 19.28 3.91
N LEU A 102 -5.82 18.14 3.61
CA LEU A 102 -7.27 18.03 3.36
C LEU A 102 -8.11 18.52 4.55
N ALA A 103 -7.75 18.09 5.76
CA ALA A 103 -8.46 18.51 6.98
C ALA A 103 -8.34 20.03 7.21
N ASP A 104 -7.12 20.57 7.10
CA ASP A 104 -6.85 21.99 7.28
C ASP A 104 -7.56 22.83 6.20
N MET A 105 -7.65 22.33 4.97
CA MET A 105 -8.41 22.96 3.88
C MET A 105 -9.91 23.01 4.19
N LEU A 106 -10.49 21.92 4.68
CA LEU A 106 -11.91 21.85 5.02
C LEU A 106 -12.25 22.76 6.22
N GLU A 107 -11.38 22.81 7.23
CA GLU A 107 -11.61 23.67 8.40
C GLU A 107 -11.39 25.15 8.08
N ARG A 108 -10.25 25.51 7.46
CA ARG A 108 -9.85 26.92 7.28
C ARG A 108 -10.43 27.59 6.05
N LEU A 109 -10.60 26.86 4.94
CA LEU A 109 -11.11 27.43 3.70
C LEU A 109 -12.60 27.16 3.49
N ALA A 110 -13.09 25.97 3.83
CA ALA A 110 -14.51 25.65 3.70
C ALA A 110 -15.35 25.97 4.96
N GLY A 111 -14.69 26.25 6.10
CA GLY A 111 -15.36 26.60 7.35
C GLY A 111 -16.08 25.43 8.02
N PHE A 112 -15.70 24.19 7.70
CA PHE A 112 -16.33 23.00 8.27
C PHE A 112 -15.88 22.78 9.72
N ASP A 113 -16.83 22.43 10.57
CA ASP A 113 -16.58 21.98 11.94
C ASP A 113 -16.05 20.53 11.97
N GLY A 114 -15.28 20.19 13.02
CA GLY A 114 -14.46 18.96 13.06
C GLY A 114 -15.24 17.64 12.88
N ASN A 115 -16.54 17.63 13.18
CA ASN A 115 -17.40 16.46 12.93
C ASN A 115 -17.62 16.23 11.42
N LEU A 116 -17.89 17.30 10.66
CA LEU A 116 -18.07 17.23 9.20
C LEU A 116 -16.75 16.86 8.50
N VAL A 117 -15.62 17.38 9.00
CA VAL A 117 -14.28 17.01 8.56
C VAL A 117 -14.06 15.50 8.73
N GLY A 118 -14.39 14.95 9.90
CA GLY A 118 -14.34 13.51 10.16
C GLY A 118 -15.15 12.68 9.15
N TRP A 119 -16.38 13.09 8.84
CA TRP A 119 -17.20 12.43 7.82
C TRP A 119 -16.62 12.52 6.41
N CYS A 120 -16.06 13.67 6.03
CA CYS A 120 -15.38 13.85 4.74
C CYS A 120 -14.14 12.95 4.61
N LEU A 121 -13.32 12.85 5.66
CA LEU A 121 -12.16 11.95 5.71
C LEU A 121 -12.58 10.47 5.65
N MET A 122 -13.68 10.11 6.31
CA MET A 122 -14.24 8.76 6.22
C MET A 122 -14.74 8.46 4.80
N GLY A 123 -15.40 9.43 4.16
CA GLY A 123 -15.80 9.35 2.75
C GLY A 123 -14.60 9.20 1.81
N PHE A 124 -13.52 9.94 2.04
CA PHE A 124 -12.25 9.80 1.31
C PHE A 124 -11.69 8.38 1.44
N GLY A 125 -11.70 7.81 2.65
CA GLY A 125 -11.31 6.41 2.88
C GLY A 125 -12.19 5.41 2.12
N ALA A 126 -13.51 5.62 2.10
CA ALA A 126 -14.45 4.78 1.36
C ALA A 126 -14.22 4.83 -0.16
N VAL A 127 -14.01 6.03 -0.71
CA VAL A 127 -13.63 6.21 -2.12
C VAL A 127 -12.31 5.52 -2.42
N GLY A 128 -11.32 5.61 -1.53
CA GLY A 128 -10.04 4.89 -1.64
C GLY A 128 -10.21 3.37 -1.68
N LEU A 129 -11.07 2.80 -0.84
CA LEU A 129 -11.39 1.37 -0.84
C LEU A 129 -12.02 0.92 -2.15
N LEU A 130 -13.02 1.67 -2.65
CA LEU A 130 -13.67 1.40 -3.93
C LEU A 130 -12.69 1.53 -5.10
N GLY A 131 -11.91 2.61 -5.12
CA GLY A 131 -10.89 2.89 -6.13
C GLY A 131 -9.83 1.80 -6.19
N ASN A 132 -9.33 1.33 -5.05
CA ASN A 132 -8.35 0.25 -5.01
C ASN A 132 -8.93 -1.08 -5.51
N SER A 133 -10.20 -1.37 -5.20
CA SER A 133 -10.88 -2.58 -5.67
C SER A 133 -11.14 -2.56 -7.19
N LEU A 134 -11.57 -1.41 -7.72
CA LEU A 134 -11.79 -1.24 -9.16
C LEU A 134 -10.47 -1.19 -9.93
N GLY A 135 -9.49 -0.45 -9.40
CA GLY A 135 -8.16 -0.30 -9.98
C GLY A 135 -7.40 -1.62 -10.06
N GLY A 136 -7.47 -2.45 -9.01
CA GLY A 136 -6.91 -3.80 -9.04
C GLY A 136 -7.48 -4.64 -10.19
N ARG A 137 -8.80 -4.63 -10.37
CA ARG A 137 -9.46 -5.35 -11.48
C ARG A 137 -9.12 -4.79 -12.86
N MET A 138 -8.95 -3.48 -12.99
CA MET A 138 -8.54 -2.84 -14.25
C MET A 138 -7.08 -3.13 -14.59
N VAL A 139 -6.18 -3.12 -13.60
CA VAL A 139 -4.76 -3.44 -13.78
C VAL A 139 -4.58 -4.88 -14.25
N ASP A 140 -5.35 -5.82 -13.72
CA ASP A 140 -5.29 -7.23 -14.13
C ASP A 140 -5.58 -7.43 -15.62
N ARG A 141 -6.35 -6.53 -16.25
CA ARG A 141 -6.66 -6.58 -17.69
C ARG A 141 -5.75 -5.68 -18.53
N HIS A 142 -5.61 -4.42 -18.17
CA HIS A 142 -4.86 -3.42 -18.93
C HIS A 142 -4.11 -2.45 -17.99
N PRO A 143 -2.90 -2.80 -17.52
CA PRO A 143 -2.14 -2.01 -16.55
C PRO A 143 -1.89 -0.55 -16.98
N LEU A 144 -1.55 -0.35 -18.26
CA LEU A 144 -1.24 0.97 -18.82
C LEU A 144 -2.50 1.86 -18.94
N MET A 145 -3.62 1.28 -19.41
CA MET A 145 -4.89 2.02 -19.49
C MET A 145 -5.43 2.35 -18.10
N ALA A 146 -5.30 1.43 -17.13
CA ALA A 146 -5.65 1.71 -15.74
C ALA A 146 -4.84 2.91 -15.21
N SER A 147 -3.53 2.91 -15.44
CA SER A 147 -2.65 3.99 -14.99
C SER A 147 -3.03 5.34 -15.64
N LEU A 148 -3.32 5.36 -16.95
CA LEU A 148 -3.74 6.55 -17.67
C LEU A 148 -5.08 7.12 -17.16
N VAL A 149 -6.07 6.26 -16.93
CA VAL A 149 -7.40 6.68 -16.42
C VAL A 149 -7.27 7.27 -15.02
N PHE A 150 -6.48 6.65 -14.14
CA PHE A 150 -6.23 7.20 -12.79
C PHE A 150 -5.52 8.55 -12.84
N CYS A 151 -4.49 8.69 -13.69
CA CYS A 151 -3.79 9.97 -13.84
C CYS A 151 -4.72 11.06 -14.40
N ALA A 152 -5.57 10.72 -15.38
CA ALA A 152 -6.53 11.67 -15.94
C ALA A 152 -7.56 12.12 -14.89
N PHE A 153 -8.07 11.20 -14.08
CA PHE A 153 -9.02 11.52 -13.02
C PHE A 153 -8.40 12.40 -11.91
N MET A 154 -7.10 12.26 -11.66
CA MET A 154 -6.40 13.04 -10.64
C MET A 154 -6.08 14.48 -11.09
N VAL A 155 -6.06 14.74 -12.40
CA VAL A 155 -5.81 16.06 -12.99
C VAL A 155 -7.09 16.92 -13.07
N VAL A 156 -8.26 16.28 -13.09
CA VAL A 156 -9.59 16.93 -13.15
C VAL A 156 -10.08 17.26 -11.75
#